data_AF-A0ABD2YBZ8-F1
#
_entry.id   AF-A0ABD2YBZ8-F1
#
_cell.length_a   1.000
_cell.length_b   1.000
_cell.length_c   1.000
_cell.angle_alpha   90.00
_cell.angle_beta   90.00
_cell.angle_gamma   90.00
#
_symmetry.space_group_name_H-M   'P 1'
#
loop_
_entity.id
_entity.type
_entity.pdbx_description
1 polymer ?
#
loop_
_entity_poly.entity_id
_entity_poly.type
_entity_poly.pdbx_seq_one_letter_code
_entity_poly.pdbx_strand_id
1 'polypeptide(L)'
;MLPNLSNFLAAQVNKPLRLPVPKTLSRIGAMQYISPYQRDESHDKLLLKFAKLNFNILQKLHQKELSGISKWWKDLDFATKLPFARDRLVECYFWILRVYFEPKYCLARRILTKVAHQ
;
A
#
# COMPACT_ATOMS: atom_id res chain seq x y z
N MET A 1 6.48 -5.91 -27.35
CA MET A 1 5.48 -4.83 -27.26
C MET A 1 4.35 -5.19 -28.20
N LEU A 2 3.09 -5.14 -27.77
CA LEU A 2 1.93 -5.36 -28.66
C LEU A 2 1.66 -4.05 -29.41
N PRO A 3 1.89 -3.97 -30.73
CA PRO A 3 2.14 -2.70 -31.41
C PRO A 3 0.90 -1.81 -31.66
N ASN A 4 -0.32 -2.22 -31.30
CA ASN A 4 -1.56 -1.49 -31.67
C ASN A 4 -2.54 -1.21 -30.51
N LEU A 5 -2.09 -1.19 -29.26
CA LEU A 5 -2.98 -0.93 -28.11
C LEU A 5 -2.95 0.54 -27.69
N SER A 6 -4.11 1.11 -27.34
CA SER A 6 -4.18 2.41 -26.67
C SER A 6 -3.37 2.39 -25.37
N ASN A 7 -2.87 3.55 -24.92
CA ASN A 7 -2.04 3.63 -23.70
C ASN A 7 -2.71 2.99 -22.47
N PHE A 8 -4.04 3.09 -22.36
CA PHE A 8 -4.82 2.46 -21.30
C PHE A 8 -4.83 0.93 -21.43
N LEU A 9 -5.17 0.41 -22.62
CA LEU A 9 -5.22 -1.02 -22.88
C LEU A 9 -3.83 -1.66 -22.76
N ALA A 10 -2.79 -0.98 -23.23
CA ALA A 10 -1.41 -1.43 -23.07
C ALA A 10 -1.03 -1.56 -21.59
N ALA A 11 -1.44 -0.62 -20.73
CA ALA A 11 -1.21 -0.70 -19.29
C ALA A 11 -2.01 -1.85 -18.64
N GLN A 12 -3.24 -2.08 -19.10
CA GLN A 12 -4.10 -3.18 -18.64
C GLN A 12 -3.59 -4.56 -19.04
N VAL A 13 -2.93 -4.70 -20.20
CA VAL A 13 -2.44 -5.99 -20.70
C VAL A 13 -1.03 -6.30 -20.17
N ASN A 14 -0.10 -5.34 -20.26
CA ASN A 14 1.31 -5.59 -19.92
C ASN A 14 1.52 -5.90 -18.43
N LYS A 15 0.65 -5.38 -17.56
CA LYS A 15 0.83 -5.47 -16.11
C LYS A 15 0.41 -6.85 -15.55
N PRO A 16 -0.78 -7.39 -15.86
CA PRO A 16 -1.15 -8.77 -15.51
C PRO A 16 -0.21 -9.84 -16.06
N LEU A 17 0.40 -9.59 -17.25
CA LEU A 17 1.40 -10.50 -17.82
C LEU A 17 2.65 -10.64 -16.93
N ARG A 18 3.00 -9.60 -16.16
CA ARG A 18 4.12 -9.65 -15.20
C ARG A 18 3.66 -10.13 -13.82
N LEU A 19 2.51 -9.64 -13.36
CA LEU A 19 1.93 -10.02 -12.08
C LEU A 19 0.40 -10.16 -12.22
N PRO A 20 -0.14 -11.40 -12.18
CA PRO A 20 -1.57 -11.62 -12.31
C PRO A 20 -2.38 -10.83 -11.28
N VAL A 21 -3.58 -10.37 -11.66
CA VAL A 21 -4.47 -9.60 -10.78
C VAL A 21 -4.75 -10.31 -9.44
N PRO A 22 -5.05 -11.63 -9.41
CA PRO A 22 -5.28 -12.33 -8.14
C PRO A 22 -4.05 -12.39 -7.23
N LYS A 23 -2.84 -12.29 -7.80
CA LYS A 23 -1.57 -12.25 -7.05
C LYS A 23 -1.15 -10.82 -6.71
N THR A 24 -1.87 -9.82 -7.21
CA THR A 24 -1.58 -8.41 -6.95
C THR A 24 -2.26 -7.99 -5.66
N LEU A 25 -1.47 -7.42 -4.76
CA LEU A 25 -1.95 -6.91 -3.49
C LEU A 25 -2.93 -5.76 -3.71
N SER A 26 -4.11 -5.83 -3.09
CA SER A 26 -5.25 -4.95 -3.39
C SER A 26 -4.89 -3.47 -3.39
N ARG A 27 -4.07 -3.02 -2.43
CA ARG A 27 -3.64 -1.61 -2.36
C ARG A 27 -2.67 -1.19 -3.45
N ILE A 28 -1.72 -2.04 -3.77
CA ILE A 28 -0.74 -1.78 -4.84
C ILE A 28 -1.46 -1.83 -6.19
N GLY A 29 -2.35 -2.80 -6.36
CA GLY A 29 -3.24 -2.93 -7.51
C GLY A 29 -4.07 -1.66 -7.73
N ALA A 30 -4.75 -1.18 -6.69
CA ALA A 30 -5.56 0.04 -6.73
C ALA A 30 -4.73 1.28 -7.09
N MET A 31 -3.59 1.50 -6.42
CA MET A 31 -2.70 2.63 -6.72
C MET A 31 -2.26 2.65 -8.20
N GLN A 32 -1.87 1.48 -8.69
CA GLN A 32 -1.40 1.31 -10.06
C GLN A 32 -2.54 1.31 -11.09
N TYR A 33 -3.81 1.19 -10.68
CA TYR A 33 -4.96 1.20 -11.57
C TYR A 33 -5.62 2.59 -11.67
N ILE A 34 -5.61 3.38 -10.58
CA ILE A 34 -6.20 4.73 -10.57
C ILE A 34 -5.59 5.62 -11.66
N SER A 35 -4.28 5.56 -11.90
CA SER A 35 -3.61 6.39 -12.90
C SER A 35 -3.96 5.99 -14.35
N PRO A 36 -3.89 4.70 -14.75
CA PRO A 36 -4.42 4.25 -16.04
C PRO A 36 -5.90 4.57 -16.22
N TYR A 37 -6.74 4.32 -15.21
CA TYR A 37 -8.19 4.55 -15.29
C TYR A 37 -8.54 6.02 -15.56
N GLN A 38 -7.75 6.97 -15.08
CA GLN A 38 -7.92 8.38 -15.42
C GLN A 38 -7.71 8.69 -16.92
N ARG A 39 -6.95 7.87 -17.64
CA ARG A 39 -6.63 8.06 -19.07
C ARG A 39 -7.64 7.38 -19.99
N ASP A 40 -8.54 6.56 -19.45
CA ASP A 40 -9.63 5.96 -20.20
C ASP A 40 -10.66 7.04 -20.55
N GLU A 41 -11.01 7.19 -21.82
CA GLU A 41 -11.99 8.19 -22.27
C GLU A 41 -13.39 7.89 -21.73
N SER A 42 -13.66 6.63 -21.40
CA SER A 42 -14.96 6.14 -20.92
C SER A 42 -15.10 6.10 -19.39
N HIS A 43 -14.09 6.58 -18.65
CA HIS A 43 -14.09 6.46 -17.19
C HIS A 43 -15.23 7.24 -16.51
N ASP A 44 -15.82 6.61 -15.50
CA ASP A 44 -16.72 7.28 -14.58
C ASP A 44 -15.95 8.29 -13.71
N LYS A 45 -16.27 9.58 -13.87
CA LYS A 45 -15.65 10.71 -13.15
C LYS A 45 -15.93 10.66 -11.64
N LEU A 46 -17.13 10.26 -11.23
CA LEU A 46 -17.50 10.14 -9.82
C LEU A 46 -16.71 9.00 -9.17
N LEU A 47 -16.62 7.85 -9.83
CA LEU A 47 -15.84 6.72 -9.35
C LEU A 47 -14.36 7.05 -9.22
N LEU A 48 -13.76 7.72 -10.21
CA LEU A 48 -12.36 8.14 -10.16
C LEU A 48 -12.09 9.10 -8.99
N LYS A 49 -12.97 10.10 -8.80
CA LYS A 49 -12.85 11.05 -7.69
C LYS A 49 -12.97 10.34 -6.35
N PHE A 50 -13.94 9.44 -6.21
CA PHE A 50 -14.13 8.64 -5.00
C PHE A 50 -12.90 7.78 -4.69
N ALA A 51 -12.36 7.06 -5.69
CA ALA A 51 -11.19 6.21 -5.52
C ALA A 51 -9.95 7.00 -5.05
N LYS A 52 -9.70 8.18 -5.64
CA LYS A 52 -8.60 9.07 -5.24
C LYS A 52 -8.75 9.58 -3.81
N LEU A 53 -9.94 10.07 -3.45
CA LEU A 53 -10.20 10.58 -2.10
C LEU A 53 -10.06 9.47 -1.05
N ASN A 54 -10.68 8.32 -1.30
CA ASN A 54 -10.60 7.17 -0.41
C ASN A 54 -9.16 6.67 -0.24
N PHE A 55 -8.36 6.66 -1.31
CA PHE A 55 -6.95 6.31 -1.24
C PHE A 55 -6.18 7.28 -0.33
N ASN A 56 -6.38 8.59 -0.49
CA ASN A 56 -5.68 9.62 0.28
C ASN A 56 -6.09 9.62 1.77
N ILE A 57 -7.39 9.47 2.07
CA ILE A 57 -7.90 9.40 3.46
C ILE A 57 -7.22 8.24 4.20
N LEU A 58 -7.20 7.07 3.58
CA LEU A 58 -6.60 5.90 4.19
C LEU A 58 -5.07 6.01 4.25
N GLN A 59 -4.42 6.61 3.26
CA GLN A 59 -2.98 6.88 3.33
C GLN A 59 -2.65 7.76 4.53
N LYS A 60 -3.46 8.80 4.82
CA LYS A 60 -3.29 9.64 6.01
C LYS A 60 -3.49 8.88 7.31
N LEU A 61 -4.49 7.98 7.36
CA LEU A 61 -4.67 7.07 8.50
C LEU A 61 -3.43 6.21 8.73
N HIS A 62 -2.90 5.57 7.68
CA HIS A 62 -1.74 4.70 7.79
C HIS A 62 -0.45 5.46 8.15
N GLN A 63 -0.29 6.70 7.68
CA GLN A 63 0.82 7.57 8.09
C GLN A 63 0.74 7.92 9.58
N LYS A 64 -0.46 8.17 10.11
CA LYS A 64 -0.67 8.41 11.55
C LYS A 64 -0.36 7.16 12.38
N GLU A 65 -0.81 5.99 11.92
CA GLU A 65 -0.50 4.69 12.53
C GLU A 65 1.02 4.46 12.59
N LEU A 66 1.70 4.63 11.44
CA LEU A 66 3.15 4.45 11.34
C LEU A 66 3.92 5.45 12.21
N SER A 67 3.51 6.73 12.24
CA SER A 67 4.14 7.73 13.11
C SER A 67 4.09 7.33 14.60
N GLY A 68 2.96 6.83 15.08
CA GLY A 68 2.82 6.34 16.44
C GLY A 68 3.70 5.11 16.73
N ILE A 69 3.79 4.19 15.77
CA ILE A 69 4.63 2.99 15.87
C ILE A 69 6.12 3.36 15.83
N SER A 70 6.53 4.30 14.98
CA SER A 70 7.90 4.81 14.90
C SER A 70 8.32 5.53 16.18
N LYS A 71 7.41 6.25 16.85
CA LYS A 71 7.71 6.83 18.16
C LYS A 71 7.98 5.74 19.20
N TRP A 72 7.07 4.77 19.31
CA TRP A 72 7.25 3.61 20.20
C TRP A 72 8.55 2.86 19.92
N TRP A 73 8.91 2.68 18.65
CA TRP A 73 10.15 2.01 18.23
C TRP A 73 11.39 2.76 18.69
N LYS A 74 11.41 4.09 18.51
CA LYS A 74 12.51 4.95 18.97
C LYS A 74 12.67 4.90 20.49
N ASP A 75 11.58 4.87 21.24
CA ASP A 75 11.60 4.82 22.70
C ASP A 75 12.22 3.50 23.23
N LEU A 76 12.22 2.42 22.45
CA LEU A 76 12.87 1.16 22.82
C LEU A 76 14.39 1.17 22.64
N ASP A 77 14.89 2.05 21.76
CA ASP A 77 16.30 2.27 21.48
C ASP A 77 17.05 1.00 21.05
N PHE A 78 16.43 0.21 20.17
CA PHE A 78 17.05 -1.03 19.68
C PHE A 78 18.26 -0.80 18.78
N ALA A 79 18.34 0.35 18.12
CA ALA A 79 19.50 0.69 17.28
C ALA A 79 20.81 0.71 18.09
N THR A 80 20.75 1.14 19.35
CA THR A 80 21.91 1.14 20.26
C THR A 80 22.03 -0.18 21.01
N LYS A 81 20.91 -0.73 21.51
CA LYS A 81 20.90 -1.95 22.35
C LYS A 81 21.19 -3.23 21.58
N LEU A 82 20.78 -3.30 20.32
CA LEU A 82 20.89 -4.48 19.45
C LEU A 82 21.48 -4.06 18.09
N PRO A 83 22.78 -3.68 18.03
CA PRO A 83 23.39 -3.16 16.80
C PRO A 83 23.49 -4.21 15.68
N PHE A 84 23.34 -5.50 16.00
CA PHE A 84 23.28 -6.58 15.03
C PHE A 84 21.89 -6.72 14.35
N ALA A 85 20.84 -6.20 14.98
CA ALA A 85 19.48 -6.31 14.48
C ALA A 85 19.24 -5.28 13.36
N ARG A 86 18.50 -5.68 12.32
CA ARG A 86 18.12 -4.76 11.24
C ARG A 86 16.91 -3.94 11.65
N ASP A 87 16.99 -2.62 11.54
CA ASP A 87 15.82 -1.75 11.65
C ASP A 87 14.98 -1.86 10.37
N ARG A 88 13.84 -2.54 10.45
CA ARG A 88 12.92 -2.77 9.33
C ARG A 88 11.47 -2.45 9.67
N LEU A 89 11.26 -1.51 10.59
CA LEU A 89 9.94 -1.18 11.09
C LEU A 89 8.95 -0.81 9.99
N VAL A 90 9.39 -0.01 9.02
CA VAL A 90 8.56 0.46 7.91
C VAL A 90 8.19 -0.68 6.97
N GLU A 91 9.13 -1.59 6.68
CA GLU A 91 8.89 -2.78 5.88
C GLU A 91 7.94 -3.73 6.58
N CYS A 92 8.12 -3.98 7.87
CA CYS A 92 7.22 -4.80 8.67
C CYS A 92 5.80 -4.23 8.65
N TYR A 93 5.65 -2.91 8.89
CA TYR A 93 4.36 -2.24 8.80
C TYR A 93 3.74 -2.37 7.40
N PHE A 94 4.54 -2.22 6.35
CA PHE A 94 4.09 -2.38 4.97
C PHE A 94 3.61 -3.82 4.68
N TRP A 95 4.27 -4.84 5.22
CA TRP A 95 3.81 -6.23 5.12
C TRP A 95 2.49 -6.46 5.83
N ILE A 96 2.30 -5.90 7.02
CA ILE A 96 1.03 -6.02 7.75
C ILE A 96 -0.10 -5.24 7.07
N LEU A 97 0.20 -4.06 6.51
CA LEU A 97 -0.76 -3.26 5.74
C LEU A 97 -1.28 -4.01 4.50
N ARG A 98 -0.47 -4.91 3.93
CA ARG A 98 -0.88 -5.77 2.81
C ARG A 98 -1.93 -6.80 3.21
N VAL A 99 -1.96 -7.24 4.47
CA VAL A 99 -2.94 -8.22 4.95
C VAL A 99 -4.30 -7.56 5.17
N TYR A 100 -4.34 -6.41 5.84
CA TYR A 100 -5.58 -5.65 6.06
C TYR A 100 -5.33 -4.15 6.00
N PHE A 101 -5.98 -3.46 5.06
CA PHE A 101 -5.82 -2.02 4.86
C PHE A 101 -7.02 -1.19 5.34
N GLU A 102 -8.12 -1.86 5.69
CA GLU A 102 -9.36 -1.21 6.09
C GLU A 102 -9.22 -0.52 7.46
N PRO A 103 -9.92 0.59 7.71
CA PRO A 103 -9.81 1.34 8.97
C PRO A 103 -10.07 0.49 10.22
N LYS A 104 -11.03 -0.43 10.15
CA LYS A 104 -11.44 -1.29 11.27
C LYS A 104 -10.31 -2.16 11.83
N TYR A 105 -9.26 -2.42 11.05
CA TYR A 105 -8.12 -3.24 11.46
C TYR A 105 -6.93 -2.43 11.99
N CYS A 106 -7.13 -1.15 12.35
CA CYS A 106 -6.10 -0.29 12.93
C CYS A 106 -5.39 -0.94 14.13
N LEU A 107 -6.15 -1.49 15.07
CA LEU A 107 -5.59 -2.16 16.25
C LEU A 107 -4.78 -3.41 15.88
N ALA A 108 -5.32 -4.24 14.98
CA ALA A 108 -4.66 -5.44 14.50
C ALA A 108 -3.34 -5.12 13.81
N ARG A 109 -3.32 -4.10 12.92
CA ARG A 109 -2.09 -3.64 12.26
C ARG A 109 -1.04 -3.19 13.27
N ARG A 110 -1.45 -2.44 14.28
CA ARG A 110 -0.54 -1.96 15.33
C ARG A 110 0.07 -3.11 16.12
N ILE A 111 -0.73 -4.08 16.56
CA ILE A 111 -0.24 -5.24 17.32
C ILE A 111 0.69 -6.08 16.44
N LEU A 112 0.25 -6.46 15.24
CA LEU A 112 1.04 -7.31 14.35
C LEU A 112 2.35 -6.66 13.92
N THR A 113 2.39 -5.33 13.73
CA THR A 113 3.65 -4.64 13.40
C THR A 113 4.66 -4.73 14.54
N LYS A 114 4.19 -4.66 15.80
CA LYS A 114 5.06 -4.82 16.98
C LYS A 114 5.56 -6.25 17.12
N VAL A 115 4.68 -7.24 16.89
CA VAL A 115 5.02 -8.67 16.97
C VAL A 115 5.97 -9.07 15.84
N ALA A 116 5.73 -8.61 14.60
CA ALA A 116 6.54 -8.97 13.44
C ALA A 116 7.98 -8.43 13.50
N HIS A 117 8.25 -7.47 14.38
CA HIS A 117 9.60 -6.96 14.62
C HIS A 117 10.32 -7.73 15.75
N GLN A 118 9.59 -8.43 16.61
CA GLN A 118 10.16 -9.08 17.79
C GLN A 118 11.07 -10.26 17.43
#